data_AF-A0A961I2I2-F1
#
_entry.id   AF-A0A961I2I2-F1
#
_cell.length_a   1.000
_cell.length_b   1.000
_cell.length_c   1.000
_cell.angle_alpha   90.00
_cell.angle_beta   90.00
_cell.angle_gamma   90.00
#
_symmetry.space_group_name_H-M   'P 1'
#
loop_
_entity.id
_entity.type
_entity.pdbx_description
1 polymer ?
#
loop_
_entity_poly.entity_id
_entity_poly.type
_entity_poly.pdbx_seq_one_letter_code
_entity_poly.pdbx_strand_id
1 'polypeptide(L)' 'AGTENGPPLKQDEEDFTAIYYFYPEDVRGLHADLQNKSYPVTPLHSTFYGMLEFGLRDPDGHLLAFGQEVDANSAD' A
#
# COMPACT_ATOMS: atom_id res chain seq x y z
N ALA A 1 -31.39 -21.07 4.88
CA ALA A 1 -30.11 -20.61 5.45
C ALA A 1 -29.11 -20.62 4.31
N GLY A 2 -28.70 -19.43 3.85
CA GLY A 2 -27.88 -19.28 2.64
C GLY A 2 -26.40 -19.51 2.95
N THR A 3 -25.72 -20.21 2.05
CA THR A 3 -24.26 -20.20 1.95
C THR A 3 -23.93 -19.66 0.57
N GLU A 4 -23.67 -18.35 0.51
CA GLU A 4 -23.23 -17.68 -0.70
C GLU A 4 -21.78 -18.10 -1.02
N ASN A 5 -21.65 -19.05 -1.94
CA ASN A 5 -20.40 -19.26 -2.66
C ASN A 5 -20.26 -18.11 -3.67
N GLY A 6 -19.72 -16.98 -3.22
CA GLY A 6 -19.19 -15.97 -4.12
C GLY A 6 -17.95 -16.52 -4.84
N PRO A 7 -17.69 -16.15 -6.10
CA PRO A 7 -16.45 -16.54 -6.77
C PRO A 7 -15.25 -16.03 -5.95
N PRO A 8 -14.15 -16.81 -5.83
CA PRO A 8 -12.94 -16.30 -5.22
C PRO A 8 -12.51 -15.06 -6.00
N LEU A 9 -12.13 -14.00 -5.27
CA LEU A 9 -11.50 -12.83 -5.88
C LEU A 9 -10.27 -13.34 -6.64
N LYS A 10 -10.27 -13.19 -7.96
CA LYS A 10 -9.06 -13.41 -8.76
C LYS A 10 -8.12 -12.25 -8.46
N GLN A 11 -7.36 -12.37 -7.39
CA GLN A 11 -6.11 -11.64 -7.25
C GLN A 11 -5.06 -12.55 -7.86
N ASP A 12 -4.39 -12.04 -8.90
CA ASP A 12 -3.24 -12.70 -9.50
C ASP A 12 -2.30 -13.13 -8.36
N GLU A 13 -2.13 -14.45 -8.20
CA GLU A 13 -1.19 -15.08 -7.27
C GLU A 13 0.24 -14.77 -7.75
N GLU A 14 0.66 -13.51 -7.66
CA GLU A 14 2.08 -13.20 -7.61
C GLU A 14 2.51 -13.37 -6.17
N ASP A 15 3.04 -14.56 -5.86
CA ASP A 15 3.63 -14.93 -4.57
C ASP A 15 4.53 -13.81 -4.07
N PHE A 16 4.02 -12.97 -3.16
CA PHE A 16 4.87 -12.06 -2.42
C PHE A 16 5.70 -12.91 -1.48
N THR A 17 7.01 -13.01 -1.74
CA THR A 17 7.92 -13.76 -0.87
C THR A 17 7.82 -13.26 0.58
N ALA A 18 7.58 -11.96 0.78
CA ALA A 18 7.19 -11.35 2.06
C ALA A 18 6.59 -9.94 1.83
N ILE A 19 5.86 -9.44 2.84
CA ILE A 19 5.43 -8.03 2.93
C ILE A 19 6.15 -7.37 4.11
N TYR A 20 6.83 -6.26 3.85
CA TYR A 20 7.44 -5.41 4.86
C TYR A 20 6.68 -4.10 4.95
N TYR A 21 6.18 -3.78 6.14
CA TYR A 21 5.39 -2.58 6.37
C TYR A 21 6.22 -1.55 7.15
N PHE A 22 6.32 -0.33 6.62
CA PHE A 22 7.12 0.77 7.17
C PHE A 22 6.21 1.94 7.56
N TYR A 23 6.58 2.63 8.64
CA TYR A 23 5.86 3.80 9.17
C TYR A 23 6.71 5.08 9.01
N PRO A 24 6.74 5.71 7.82
CA PRO A 24 7.43 6.99 7.65
C PRO A 24 6.68 8.14 8.34
N GLU A 25 7.42 9.17 8.76
CA GLU A 25 6.84 10.40 9.31
C GLU A 25 6.20 11.30 8.23
N ASP A 26 6.64 11.19 6.98
CA ASP A 26 6.08 11.88 5.81
C ASP A 26 5.96 10.92 4.61
N VAL A 27 4.82 10.23 4.52
CA VAL A 27 4.54 9.27 3.45
C VAL A 27 4.39 9.96 2.08
N ARG A 28 3.92 11.21 2.05
CA ARG A 28 3.71 11.97 0.81
C ARG A 28 5.04 12.42 0.23
N GLY A 29 5.92 12.97 1.07
CA GLY A 29 7.28 13.34 0.69
C GLY A 29 8.07 12.13 0.21
N LEU A 30 8.01 11.00 0.94
CA LEU A 30 8.67 9.76 0.52
C LEU A 30 8.16 9.27 -0.84
N HIS A 31 6.85 9.28 -1.06
CA HIS A 31 6.25 8.89 -2.33
C HIS A 31 6.74 9.75 -3.50
N ALA A 32 6.69 11.08 -3.33
CA ALA A 32 7.15 12.03 -4.35
C ALA A 32 8.64 11.85 -4.67
N ASP A 33 9.48 11.66 -3.64
CA ASP A 33 10.92 11.42 -3.80
C ASP A 33 11.20 10.13 -4.57
N LEU A 34 10.46 9.06 -4.31
CA LEU A 34 10.62 7.78 -5.02
C LEU A 34 10.12 7.88 -6.48
N GLN A 35 9.03 8.59 -6.73
CA GLN A 35 8.56 8.87 -8.09
C GLN A 35 9.59 9.70 -8.88
N ASN A 36 10.17 10.73 -8.26
CA ASN A 36 11.22 11.56 -8.88
C ASN A 36 12.46 10.74 -9.24
N LYS A 37 12.74 9.67 -8.50
CA LYS A 37 13.81 8.70 -8.77
C LYS A 37 13.38 7.58 -9.73
N SER A 38 12.18 7.66 -10.32
CA SER A 38 11.62 6.67 -11.25
C SER A 38 11.44 5.26 -10.66
N TYR A 39 11.22 5.15 -9.35
CA TYR A 39 10.79 3.87 -8.75
C TYR A 39 9.34 3.56 -9.12
N PRO A 40 8.99 2.29 -9.38
CA PRO A 40 7.64 1.87 -9.75
C PRO A 40 6.74 1.76 -8.51
N VAL A 41 6.52 2.88 -7.82
CA VAL A 41 5.62 2.96 -6.67
C VAL A 41 4.16 2.95 -7.12
N THR A 42 3.28 2.34 -6.33
CA THR A 42 1.83 2.46 -6.55
C THR A 42 1.36 3.89 -6.23
N PRO A 43 0.17 4.29 -6.70
CA PRO A 43 -0.46 5.53 -6.24
C PRO A 43 -0.67 5.52 -4.72
N LEU A 44 -0.58 6.70 -4.10
CA LEU A 44 -1.05 6.92 -2.74
C LEU A 44 -2.56 6.70 -2.67
N HIS A 45 -3.02 6.02 -1.63
CA HIS A 45 -4.44 5.83 -1.36
C HIS A 45 -4.72 5.83 0.13
N SER A 46 -5.92 6.27 0.51
CA SER A 46 -6.41 6.17 1.88
C SER A 46 -7.06 4.81 2.10
N THR A 47 -6.75 4.20 3.24
CA THR A 47 -7.32 2.92 3.65
C THR A 47 -8.53 3.13 4.57
N PHE A 48 -9.41 2.14 4.67
CA PHE A 48 -10.60 2.22 5.53
C PHE A 48 -10.26 2.32 7.03
N TYR A 49 -9.03 1.99 7.41
CA TYR A 49 -8.53 2.00 8.78
C TYR A 49 -7.69 3.25 9.11
N GLY A 50 -7.75 4.28 8.27
CA GLY A 50 -7.19 5.59 8.59
C GLY A 50 -5.71 5.77 8.25
N MET A 51 -5.18 5.01 7.29
CA MET A 51 -3.82 5.20 6.80
C MET A 51 -3.81 5.83 5.42
N LEU A 52 -2.78 6.61 5.12
CA LEU A 52 -2.39 6.97 3.76
C LEU A 52 -1.18 6.15 3.36
N GLU A 53 -1.28 5.39 2.25
CA GLU A 53 -0.30 4.35 1.94
C GLU A 53 0.04 4.25 0.45
N PHE A 54 1.24 3.72 0.17
CA PHE A 54 1.64 3.22 -1.14
C PHE A 54 2.54 1.97 -1.00
N GLY A 55 2.73 1.26 -2.11
CA GLY A 55 3.59 0.09 -2.18
C GLY A 55 4.68 0.20 -3.25
N LEU A 56 5.72 -0.62 -3.11
CA LEU A 56 6.80 -0.82 -4.07
C LEU A 56 7.19 -2.30 -4.05
N ARG A 57 7.33 -2.93 -5.23
CA ARG A 57 7.97 -4.25 -5.32
C ARG A 57 9.48 -4.07 -5.42
N ASP A 58 10.22 -4.83 -4.62
CA ASP A 58 11.66 -4.92 -4.78
C ASP A 58 12.05 -5.97 -5.85
N PRO A 59 13.34 -6.05 -6.25
CA PRO A 59 13.78 -7.00 -7.26
C PRO A 59 13.60 -8.48 -6.89
N ASP A 60 13.48 -8.79 -5.60
CA ASP A 60 13.29 -10.16 -5.09
C ASP A 60 11.79 -10.53 -4.96
N GLY A 61 10.90 -9.61 -5.34
CA GLY A 61 9.45 -9.80 -5.37
C GLY A 61 8.76 -9.51 -4.04
N HIS A 62 9.46 -8.98 -3.04
CA HIS A 62 8.85 -8.56 -1.79
C HIS A 62 8.03 -7.28 -1.99
N LEU A 63 6.92 -7.16 -1.25
CA LEU A 63 6.16 -5.91 -1.18
C LEU A 63 6.67 -5.05 -0.03
N LEU A 64 7.16 -3.86 -0.35
CA LEU A 64 7.44 -2.81 0.61
C LEU A 64 6.22 -1.89 0.66
N ALA A 65 5.47 -1.94 1.76
CA ALA A 65 4.32 -1.08 2.01
C ALA A 65 4.73 0.05 2.96
N PHE A 66 4.32 1.28 2.65
CA PHE A 66 4.62 2.47 3.44
C PHE A 66 3.32 3.13 3.83
N GLY A 67 3.11 3.34 5.12
CA GLY A 67 1.87 3.92 5.61
C GLY A 67 2.06 4.89 6.76
N GLN A 68 1.29 5.95 6.71
CA GLN A 68 1.22 6.95 7.77
C GLN A 68 -0.23 7.12 8.21
N GLU A 69 -0.44 7.17 9.52
CA GLU A 69 -1.75 7.51 10.09
C GLU A 69 -2.17 8.89 9.58
N VAL A 70 -3.33 8.95 8.95
CA VAL A 70 -4.00 10.21 8.67
C VAL A 70 -5.01 10.42 9.79
N ASP A 71 -4.73 11.39 10.64
CA ASP A 71 -5.71 11.87 11.60
C ASP A 71 -7.01 12.16 10.84
N ALA A 72 -8.09 11.48 11.22
CA ALA A 72 -9.42 11.69 10.65
C ALA A 72 -9.94 13.12 10.83
N ASN A 73 -9.21 13.95 11.59
CA ASN A 73 -9.53 15.33 11.91
C ASN A 73 -8.52 16.36 11.39
N SER A 74 -7.48 15.93 10.66
CA SER A 74 -6.54 16.82 9.98
C SER A 74 -7.08 17.13 8.59
N ALA A 75 -8.14 17.93 8.56
CA ALA A 75 -8.64 18.55 7.35
C ALA A 75 -7.63 19.62 6.90
N ASP A 76 -7.08 19.43 5.70
CA ASP A 76 -6.53 20.51 4.87
C ASP A 76 -7.62 20.92 3.86
#